data_AF-A0A9D3MDQ6-F1
#
_entry.id   AF-A0A9D3MDQ6-F1
#
_cell.length_a   1.000
_cell.length_b   1.000
_cell.length_c   1.000
_cell.angle_alpha   90.00
_cell.angle_beta   90.00
_cell.angle_gamma   90.00
#
_symmetry.space_group_name_H-M   'P 1'
#
loop_
_entity.id
_entity.type
_entity.pdbx_description
1 polymer ?
#
loop_
_entity_poly.entity_id
_entity_poly.type
_entity_poly.pdbx_seq_one_letter_code
_entity_poly.pdbx_strand_id
1 'polypeptide(L)'
;MGRFSFEVFRFVKHKNQKMSTVFLHCVTKLCRVDDCALLMPICGSRKKRDVLQKTEPSSVSGNAVITAGPIITRSVQLNGPAFRLNSVTSALISGVIILGVMSLCFFVFSLTLLRGKRASPASLSGVRNPTFN
;
A
#
# COMPACT_ATOMS: atom_id res chain seq x y z
N MET A 1 33.60 12.24 19.70
CA MET A 1 32.59 11.23 19.30
C MET A 1 31.68 11.87 18.25
N GLY A 2 31.63 11.33 17.03
CA GLY A 2 30.79 11.86 15.96
C GLY A 2 29.37 11.29 16.04
N ARG A 3 28.36 12.16 15.99
CA ARG A 3 26.94 11.78 15.93
C ARG A 3 26.34 12.35 14.66
N PHE A 4 25.52 11.55 13.98
CA PHE A 4 24.76 11.97 12.82
C PHE A 4 23.41 11.26 12.82
N SER A 5 22.44 11.88 12.18
CA SER A 5 21.09 11.33 12.01
C SER A 5 20.62 11.58 10.59
N PHE A 6 19.91 10.62 10.02
CA PHE A 6 19.32 10.74 8.70
C PHE A 6 18.01 9.97 8.66
N GLU A 7 17.10 10.39 7.79
CA GLU A 7 15.87 9.64 7.52
C GLU A 7 16.17 8.46 6.60
N VAL A 8 15.74 7.26 7.01
CA VAL A 8 15.99 6.05 6.22
C VAL A 8 15.06 6.05 5.00
N PHE A 9 15.64 5.98 3.81
CA PHE A 9 14.92 5.99 2.54
C PHE A 9 14.59 4.58 2.04
N ARG A 10 13.62 4.50 1.12
CA ARG A 10 13.27 3.28 0.39
C ARG A 10 13.83 3.32 -1.02
N PHE A 11 14.53 2.28 -1.44
CA PHE A 11 14.98 2.17 -2.83
C PHE A 11 13.78 2.10 -3.79
N VAL A 12 13.84 2.91 -4.86
CA VAL A 12 12.79 2.96 -5.90
C VAL A 12 12.55 1.59 -6.53
N LYS A 13 13.60 0.76 -6.65
CA LYS A 13 13.53 -0.61 -7.17
C LYS A 13 12.64 -1.55 -6.34
N HIS A 14 12.44 -1.25 -5.05
CA HIS A 14 11.62 -2.06 -4.14
C HIS A 14 10.22 -1.47 -3.90
N LYS A 15 9.70 -0.58 -4.78
CA LYS A 15 8.38 0.09 -4.63
C LYS A 15 7.20 -0.87 -4.42
N ASN A 16 7.26 -2.07 -4.97
CA ASN A 16 6.19 -3.09 -4.84
C ASN A 16 6.46 -4.12 -3.73
N GLN A 17 7.60 -4.05 -3.04
CA GLN A 17 7.93 -4.97 -1.93
C GLN A 17 7.65 -4.32 -0.58
N LYS A 18 6.81 -4.95 0.25
CA LYS A 18 6.35 -4.44 1.56
C LYS A 18 7.48 -4.07 2.54
N MET A 19 8.68 -4.58 2.29
CA MET A 19 9.88 -4.35 3.09
C MET A 19 11.04 -3.94 2.18
N SER A 20 11.90 -3.01 2.63
CA SER A 20 13.18 -2.72 1.97
C SER A 20 14.30 -2.75 2.99
N THR A 21 15.48 -3.18 2.54
CA THR A 21 16.63 -3.56 3.36
C THR A 21 17.80 -2.66 2.97
N VAL A 22 18.41 -2.01 3.96
CA VAL A 22 19.53 -1.07 3.77
C VAL A 22 20.68 -1.46 4.70
N PHE A 23 21.90 -1.40 4.18
CA PHE A 23 23.14 -1.54 4.94
C PHE A 23 23.85 -0.19 4.97
N LEU A 24 24.21 0.27 6.16
CA LEU A 24 24.94 1.51 6.35
C LEU A 24 26.42 1.19 6.48
N HIS A 25 27.24 1.75 5.61
CA HIS A 25 28.70 1.64 5.69
C HIS A 25 29.29 3.01 6.06
N CYS A 26 29.98 3.06 7.19
CA CYS A 26 30.70 4.25 7.65
C CYS A 26 32.19 4.04 7.45
N VAL A 27 32.85 4.98 6.77
CA VAL A 27 34.31 5.01 6.68
C VAL A 27 34.84 5.99 7.73
N THR A 28 35.67 5.50 8.64
CA THR A 28 36.25 6.27 9.74
C THR A 28 37.77 6.34 9.58
N LYS A 29 38.37 7.44 10.03
CA LYS A 29 39.82 7.64 10.12
C LYS A 29 40.17 8.05 11.54
N LEU A 30 41.28 7.55 12.07
CA LEU A 30 41.82 8.09 13.32
C LEU A 30 42.65 9.35 12.99
N CYS A 31 42.57 10.33 13.87
CA CYS A 31 43.36 11.54 13.82
C CYS A 31 43.99 11.78 15.19
N ARG A 32 45.16 12.40 15.21
CA ARG A 32 45.68 13.03 16.43
C ARG A 32 44.80 14.23 16.76
N VAL A 33 44.65 14.51 18.05
CA VAL A 33 43.72 15.55 18.55
C VAL A 33 43.96 16.90 17.88
N ASP A 34 45.23 17.27 17.68
CA ASP A 34 45.63 18.54 17.07
C ASP A 34 45.35 18.58 15.55
N ASP A 35 45.42 17.43 14.88
CA ASP A 35 45.27 17.33 13.42
C ASP A 35 43.82 17.12 12.98
N CYS A 36 42.91 16.76 13.89
CA CYS A 36 41.52 16.44 13.54
C CYS A 36 40.81 17.61 12.84
N ALA A 37 41.10 18.86 13.22
CA ALA A 37 40.50 20.04 12.59
C ALA A 37 40.95 20.23 11.13
N LEU A 38 42.19 19.86 10.81
CA LEU A 38 42.74 19.93 9.45
C LEU A 38 42.18 18.81 8.54
N LEU A 39 41.78 17.69 9.14
CA LEU A 39 41.22 16.54 8.42
C LEU A 39 39.70 16.61 8.26
N MET A 40 39.01 17.54 8.93
CA MET A 40 37.57 17.74 8.76
C MET A 40 37.26 18.40 7.41
N PRO A 41 36.29 17.88 6.64
CA PRO A 41 35.94 18.48 5.36
C PRO A 41 35.21 19.81 5.55
N ILE A 42 35.51 20.79 4.68
CA ILE A 42 34.78 22.07 4.63
C ILE A 42 33.41 21.82 3.97
N CYS A 43 32.36 21.75 4.79
CA CYS A 43 30.99 21.57 4.35
C CYS A 43 30.36 22.92 3.99
N GLY A 44 30.32 23.30 2.70
CA GLY A 44 29.75 24.59 2.31
C GLY A 44 29.55 24.83 0.82
N SER A 45 30.31 24.15 -0.06
CA SER A 45 30.09 24.22 -1.51
C SER A 45 29.61 22.87 -2.04
N ARG A 46 28.56 22.89 -2.88
CA ARG A 46 28.23 21.73 -3.72
C ARG A 46 29.38 21.51 -4.70
N LYS A 47 30.41 20.78 -4.28
CA LYS A 47 31.40 20.24 -5.21
C LYS A 47 30.70 19.17 -6.05
N LYS A 48 30.49 19.46 -7.34
CA LYS A 48 30.05 18.46 -8.32
C LYS A 48 31.05 17.30 -8.23
N ARG A 49 30.53 16.10 -7.96
CA ARG A 49 31.34 14.93 -7.65
C ARG A 49 31.89 14.38 -8.97
N ASP A 50 32.91 15.03 -9.51
CA ASP A 50 33.72 14.43 -10.56
C ASP A 50 34.50 13.26 -9.94
N VAL A 51 34.36 12.12 -10.59
CA VAL A 51 34.92 10.85 -10.18
C VAL A 51 36.44 11.00 -10.03
N LEU A 52 36.94 10.55 -8.88
CA LEU A 52 38.35 10.38 -8.54
C LEU A 52 39.16 11.68 -8.31
N GLN A 53 38.96 12.33 -7.17
CA GLN A 53 40.08 13.03 -6.53
C GLN A 53 40.69 12.07 -5.50
N LYS A 54 41.67 11.28 -5.96
CA LYS A 54 42.65 10.61 -5.10
C LYS A 54 43.58 11.68 -4.53
N THR A 55 43.03 12.54 -3.67
CA THR A 55 43.86 13.34 -2.78
C THR A 55 44.06 12.46 -1.56
N GLU A 56 45.14 11.70 -1.56
CA GLU A 56 45.75 11.18 -0.34
C GLU A 56 46.33 12.39 0.40
N PRO A 57 45.73 12.91 1.49
CA PRO A 57 46.54 13.61 2.46
C PRO A 57 47.44 12.54 3.09
N SER A 58 48.70 12.63 2.70
CA SER A 58 49.82 11.91 3.27
C SER A 58 49.69 11.74 4.79
N SER A 59 49.91 10.48 5.20
CA SER A 59 50.47 10.04 6.48
C SER A 59 49.49 9.77 7.67
N VAL A 60 49.54 8.49 8.09
CA VAL A 60 49.41 7.95 9.48
C VAL A 60 48.08 7.38 9.99
N SER A 61 47.00 7.24 9.21
CA SER A 61 45.89 6.35 9.67
C SER A 61 45.08 5.71 8.57
N GLY A 62 45.00 4.37 8.59
CA GLY A 62 44.20 3.59 7.66
C GLY A 62 42.69 3.83 7.84
N ASN A 63 41.95 3.75 6.74
CA ASN A 63 40.48 3.78 6.78
C ASN A 63 39.95 2.54 7.48
N ALA A 64 39.09 2.71 8.48
CA ALA A 64 38.33 1.62 9.09
C ALA A 64 36.86 1.71 8.66
N VAL A 65 36.33 0.63 8.09
CA VAL A 65 34.93 0.55 7.65
C VAL A 65 34.10 -0.15 8.72
N ILE A 66 33.07 0.55 9.20
CA ILE A 66 32.09 0.01 10.14
C ILE A 66 30.77 -0.16 9.39
N THR A 67 30.20 -1.36 9.43
CA THR A 67 28.93 -1.66 8.76
C THR A 67 27.85 -1.89 9.80
N ALA A 68 26.69 -1.28 9.60
CA ALA A 68 25.47 -1.55 10.35
C ALA A 68 24.39 -2.09 9.41
N GLY A 69 23.76 -3.21 9.77
CA GLY A 69 22.63 -3.75 9.01
C GLY A 69 22.09 -5.08 9.56
N PRO A 70 20.96 -5.57 9.04
CA PRO A 70 20.08 -4.89 8.08
C PRO A 70 19.15 -3.88 8.77
N ILE A 71 19.13 -2.65 8.26
CA ILE A 71 18.09 -1.68 8.60
C ILE A 71 16.92 -1.94 7.68
N ILE A 72 15.76 -2.25 8.24
CA ILE A 72 14.65 -2.71 7.43
C ILE A 72 13.39 -1.87 7.61
N THR A 73 13.04 -1.17 6.52
CA THR A 73 11.95 -0.19 6.46
C THR A 73 10.65 -0.89 6.07
N ARG A 74 9.59 -0.67 6.86
CA ARG A 74 8.22 -1.07 6.51
C ARG A 74 7.53 0.09 5.82
N SER A 75 6.84 -0.18 4.72
CA SER A 75 5.84 0.77 4.24
C SER A 75 4.75 0.89 5.29
N VAL A 76 4.62 2.04 5.93
CA VAL A 76 3.46 2.36 6.77
C VAL A 76 2.29 2.55 5.81
N GLN A 77 1.70 1.44 5.37
CA GLN A 77 0.43 1.47 4.68
C GLN A 77 -0.60 1.74 5.77
N LEU A 78 -0.69 3.01 6.17
CA LEU A 78 -1.80 3.54 6.93
C LEU A 78 -3.00 3.46 5.99
N ASN A 79 -3.64 2.29 5.91
CA ASN A 79 -4.99 2.06 5.42
C ASN A 79 -5.39 0.60 5.70
N GLY A 80 -5.92 0.40 6.92
CA GLY A 80 -6.84 -0.68 7.32
C GLY A 80 -6.26 -2.09 7.52
N PRO A 81 -6.96 -2.97 8.26
CA PRO A 81 -6.69 -4.40 8.15
C PRO A 81 -6.96 -4.74 6.69
N ALA A 82 -5.91 -5.03 5.93
CA ALA A 82 -6.07 -5.65 4.64
C ALA A 82 -6.69 -7.02 4.93
N PHE A 83 -8.02 -7.09 4.94
CA PHE A 83 -8.73 -8.32 4.63
C PHE A 83 -8.23 -8.71 3.25
N ARG A 84 -7.14 -9.47 3.24
CA ARG A 84 -6.57 -10.16 2.10
C ARG A 84 -7.57 -11.25 1.74
N LEU A 85 -8.73 -10.87 1.24
CA LEU A 85 -9.68 -11.79 0.66
C LEU A 85 -9.00 -12.31 -0.60
N ASN A 86 -8.64 -13.59 -0.60
CA ASN A 86 -8.13 -14.25 -1.78
C ASN A 86 -9.17 -14.12 -2.89
N SER A 87 -8.73 -14.06 -4.15
CA SER A 87 -9.65 -13.94 -5.30
C SER A 87 -10.77 -14.98 -5.29
N VAL A 88 -10.47 -16.17 -4.75
CA VAL A 88 -11.44 -17.25 -4.55
C VAL A 88 -12.47 -16.88 -3.47
N THR A 89 -12.01 -16.39 -2.32
CA THR A 89 -12.88 -15.97 -1.21
C THR A 89 -13.78 -14.80 -1.61
N SER A 90 -13.27 -13.83 -2.37
CA SER A 90 -14.09 -12.71 -2.87
C SER A 90 -15.14 -13.17 -3.88
N ALA A 91 -14.79 -14.11 -4.76
CA ALA A 91 -15.74 -14.66 -5.73
C ALA A 91 -16.86 -15.45 -5.03
N LEU A 92 -16.52 -16.23 -4.00
CA LEU A 92 -17.50 -16.97 -3.20
C LEU A 92 -18.46 -16.03 -2.45
N ILE A 93 -17.95 -15.00 -1.77
CA ILE A 93 -18.78 -14.03 -1.04
C ILE A 93 -19.72 -13.30 -2.00
N SER A 94 -19.19 -12.83 -3.15
CA SER A 94 -19.99 -12.16 -4.18
C SER A 94 -21.09 -13.07 -4.73
N GLY A 95 -20.75 -14.32 -5.04
CA GLY A 95 -21.70 -15.32 -5.54
C GLY A 95 -22.85 -15.59 -4.57
N VAL A 96 -22.55 -15.76 -3.28
CA VAL A 96 -23.57 -15.99 -2.24
C VAL A 96 -24.54 -14.81 -2.13
N ILE A 97 -24.03 -13.58 -2.17
CA ILE A 97 -24.87 -12.38 -2.09
C ILE A 97 -25.79 -12.28 -3.32
N ILE A 98 -25.24 -12.44 -4.53
CA ILE A 98 -26.01 -12.34 -5.77
C ILE A 98 -27.11 -13.41 -5.82
N LEU A 99 -26.79 -14.66 -5.49
CA LEU A 99 -27.76 -15.76 -5.48
C LEU A 99 -28.85 -15.53 -4.42
N GLY A 100 -28.49 -15.04 -3.24
CA GLY A 100 -29.43 -14.72 -2.19
C GLY A 100 -30.43 -13.62 -2.60
N VAL A 101 -29.93 -12.53 -3.18
CA VAL A 101 -30.78 -11.42 -3.66
C VAL A 101 -31.71 -11.88 -4.78
N MET A 102 -31.17 -12.61 -5.77
CA MET A 102 -31.98 -13.11 -6.89
C MET A 102 -33.08 -14.08 -6.43
N SER A 103 -32.77 -14.98 -5.49
CA SER A 103 -33.73 -15.91 -4.91
C SER A 103 -34.84 -15.17 -4.15
N LEU A 104 -34.48 -14.19 -3.32
CA LEU A 104 -35.45 -13.40 -2.55
C LEU A 104 -36.36 -12.60 -3.48
N CYS A 105 -35.81 -11.93 -4.49
CA CYS A 105 -36.59 -11.19 -5.49
C CYS A 105 -37.57 -12.10 -6.22
N PHE A 106 -37.13 -13.27 -6.66
CA PHE A 106 -38.00 -14.24 -7.36
C PHE A 106 -39.12 -14.77 -6.44
N PHE A 107 -38.81 -15.03 -5.18
CA PHE A 107 -39.79 -15.49 -4.19
C PHE A 107 -40.85 -14.41 -3.93
N VAL A 108 -40.44 -13.16 -3.71
CA VAL A 108 -41.36 -12.04 -3.52
C VAL A 108 -42.22 -11.82 -4.77
N PHE A 109 -41.63 -11.86 -5.97
CA PHE A 109 -42.37 -11.72 -7.23
C PHE A 109 -43.39 -12.86 -7.43
N SER A 110 -43.02 -14.09 -7.08
CA SER A 110 -43.94 -15.22 -7.12
C SER A 110 -45.10 -15.00 -6.15
N LEU A 111 -44.84 -14.55 -4.93
CA LEU A 111 -45.89 -14.25 -3.94
C LEU A 111 -46.81 -13.11 -4.37
N THR A 112 -46.28 -12.05 -5.00
CA THR A 112 -47.11 -10.96 -5.52
C THR A 112 -48.00 -11.43 -6.67
N LEU A 113 -47.49 -12.27 -7.57
CA LEU A 113 -48.30 -12.87 -8.63
C LEU A 113 -49.37 -13.83 -8.09
N LEU A 114 -49.04 -14.68 -7.11
CA LEU A 114 -50.02 -15.57 -6.49
C LEU A 114 -51.10 -14.81 -5.71
N ARG A 115 -50.74 -13.72 -5.03
CA ARG A 115 -51.70 -12.83 -4.36
C ARG A 115 -52.56 -12.06 -5.36
N GLY A 116 -51.97 -11.56 -6.44
CA GLY A 116 -52.71 -10.91 -7.53
C GLY A 116 -53.72 -11.86 -8.20
N LYS A 117 -53.34 -13.13 -8.38
CA LYS A 117 -54.24 -14.17 -8.92
C LYS A 117 -55.35 -14.58 -7.94
N ARG A 118 -55.14 -14.49 -6.63
CA ARG A 118 -56.20 -14.65 -5.61
C ARG A 118 -57.07 -13.41 -5.42
N ALA A 119 -56.56 -12.22 -5.73
CA ALA A 119 -57.32 -10.97 -5.71
C ALA A 119 -58.27 -10.82 -6.93
N SER A 120 -58.12 -11.67 -7.96
CA SER A 120 -59.04 -11.74 -9.10
C SER A 120 -60.00 -12.93 -8.95
N PRO A 121 -61.13 -12.74 -8.25
CA PRO A 121 -62.40 -13.17 -8.82
C PRO A 121 -63.50 -12.13 -8.50
N ALA A 122 -63.52 -10.98 -9.18
CA ALA A 122 -64.71 -10.12 -9.22
C ALA A 122 -64.57 -9.03 -10.31
N SER A 123 -64.76 -9.40 -11.58
CA SER A 123 -65.25 -8.46 -12.59
C SER A 123 -65.69 -9.22 -13.84
N LEU A 124 -66.86 -9.86 -13.75
CA LEU A 124 -67.65 -10.22 -14.93
C LEU A 124 -69.10 -9.84 -14.67
N SER A 125 -69.44 -8.60 -15.01
CA SER A 125 -70.79 -8.03 -15.04
C SER A 125 -70.63 -6.68 -15.74
N GLY A 126 -71.20 -6.38 -16.89
CA GLY A 126 -72.19 -7.01 -17.74
C GLY A 126 -72.53 -5.91 -18.73
N VAL A 127 -72.28 -6.11 -20.02
CA VAL A 127 -72.58 -5.12 -21.05
C VAL A 127 -74.10 -5.05 -21.20
N ARG A 128 -74.71 -3.94 -20.76
CA ARG A 128 -76.15 -3.70 -20.93
C ARG A 128 -76.35 -2.92 -22.23
N ASN A 129 -76.95 -3.58 -23.23
CA ASN A 129 -77.33 -2.97 -24.51
C ASN A 129 -78.70 -2.28 -24.36
N PRO A 130 -78.87 -1.00 -24.75
CA PRO A 130 -80.16 -0.33 -24.66
C PRO A 130 -80.90 -0.44 -26.00
N THR A 131 -81.71 -1.48 -26.17
CA THR A 131 -82.78 -1.48 -27.16
C THR A 131 -84.04 -2.12 -26.57
N PHE A 132 -85.15 -1.39 -26.75
CA PHE A 132 -86.57 -1.71 -26.51
C PHE A 132 -87.26 -1.15 -25.24
N ASN A 133 -88.20 -0.24 -25.56
CA ASN A 133 -89.31 0.41 -24.82
C ASN A 133 -89.01 1.34 -23.65
#